data_AF-A0A1Q5T4T4-F1
#
_entry.id   AF-A0A1Q5T4T4-F1
#
_cell.length_a   1.000
_cell.length_b   1.000
_cell.length_c   1.000
_cell.angle_alpha   90.00
_cell.angle_beta   90.00
_cell.angle_gamma   90.00
#
_symmetry.space_group_name_H-M   'P 1'
#
loop_
_entity.id
_entity.type
_entity.pdbx_description
1 polymer ?
#
loop_
_entity_poly.entity_id
_entity_poly.type
_entity_poly.pdbx_seq_one_letter_code
_entity_poly.pdbx_strand_id
1 'polypeptide(L)'
;MQDGALSHRNLLTIEDLHERRIYPIDWPPYSPDLNLIEKVWDWMKDWIGDRYLKNYDRKLSYDQLREAVRAAWDTIPRSFLSQQIDLMQKRCQAVIDAQGGHTLY
;
A
#
# COMPACT_ATOMS: atom_id res chain seq x y z
N MET A 1 5.84 4.34 -7.80
CA MET A 1 6.60 3.79 -6.66
C MET A 1 6.35 2.30 -6.63
N GLN A 2 7.39 1.50 -6.41
CA GLN A 2 7.31 0.07 -6.13
C GLN A 2 8.46 -0.29 -5.20
N ASP A 3 8.29 -1.35 -4.41
CA ASP A 3 9.34 -1.80 -3.50
C ASP A 3 10.50 -2.49 -4.23
N GLY A 4 11.49 -2.95 -3.46
CA GLY A 4 12.68 -3.60 -3.97
C GLY A 4 12.55 -5.09 -4.29
N ALA A 5 11.35 -5.68 -4.38
CA ALA A 5 11.18 -7.10 -4.63
C ALA A 5 11.91 -7.58 -5.91
N LEU A 6 12.37 -8.84 -5.92
CA LEU A 6 13.18 -9.38 -7.04
C LEU A 6 12.44 -9.32 -8.39
N SER A 7 11.12 -9.51 -8.39
CA SER A 7 10.30 -9.36 -9.59
C SER A 7 10.31 -7.93 -10.13
N HIS A 8 10.39 -6.90 -9.28
CA HIS A 8 10.44 -5.50 -9.70
C HIS A 8 11.81 -5.08 -10.24
N ARG A 9 12.87 -5.80 -9.89
CA ARG A 9 14.25 -5.57 -10.36
C ARG A 9 14.65 -6.45 -11.54
N ASN A 10 13.76 -7.33 -11.99
CA ASN A 10 14.02 -8.20 -13.14
C ASN A 10 14.22 -7.35 -14.41
N LEU A 11 15.19 -7.71 -15.24
CA LEU A 11 15.50 -7.02 -16.51
C LEU A 11 14.25 -6.79 -17.37
N LEU A 12 13.42 -7.83 -17.57
CA LEU A 12 12.22 -7.73 -18.40
C LEU A 12 11.20 -6.74 -17.82
N THR A 13 11.10 -6.66 -16.49
CA THR A 13 10.22 -5.71 -15.82
C THR A 13 10.74 -4.28 -15.95
N ILE A 14 12.05 -4.07 -15.83
CA ILE A 14 12.66 -2.74 -16.01
C ILE A 14 12.54 -2.27 -17.46
N GLU A 15 12.76 -3.16 -18.44
CA GLU A 15 12.59 -2.86 -19.86
C GLU A 15 11.14 -2.46 -20.20
N ASP A 16 10.14 -3.23 -19.74
CA ASP A 16 8.72 -2.90 -19.95
C ASP A 16 8.33 -1.55 -19.31
N LEU A 17 8.84 -1.25 -18.12
CA LEU A 17 8.62 0.06 -17.47
C LEU A 17 9.24 1.20 -18.29
N HIS A 18 10.46 1.02 -18.79
CA HIS A 18 11.14 2.00 -19.65
C HIS A 18 10.40 2.24 -20.96
N GLU A 19 9.92 1.18 -21.63
CA GLU A 19 9.13 1.30 -22.86
C GLU A 19 7.83 2.09 -22.63
N ARG A 20 7.23 1.94 -21.45
CA ARG A 20 6.04 2.70 -21.01
C ARG A 20 6.36 4.10 -20.47
N ARG A 21 7.63 4.51 -20.48
CA ARG A 21 8.13 5.80 -19.92
C ARG A 21 7.83 5.96 -18.43
N ILE A 22 7.83 4.86 -17.70
CA ILE A 22 7.69 4.83 -16.24
C ILE A 22 9.07 4.62 -15.63
N TYR A 23 9.52 5.60 -14.85
CA TYR A 23 10.80 5.53 -14.15
C TYR A 23 10.54 5.35 -12.66
N PRO A 24 10.86 4.17 -12.08
CA PRO A 24 10.76 3.95 -10.65
C PRO A 24 11.63 4.93 -9.88
N ILE A 25 11.16 5.34 -8.71
CA ILE A 25 11.98 6.07 -7.74
C ILE A 25 12.85 5.06 -6.98
N ASP A 26 14.00 5.52 -6.50
CA ASP A 26 14.81 4.72 -5.58
C ASP A 26 14.04 4.47 -4.28
N TRP A 27 13.93 3.20 -3.90
CA TRP A 27 13.18 2.78 -2.73
C TRP A 27 14.10 2.15 -1.68
N PRO A 28 14.16 2.69 -0.46
CA PRO A 28 14.99 2.11 0.60
C PRO A 28 14.46 0.73 1.02
N PRO A 29 15.37 -0.23 1.34
CA PRO A 29 14.96 -1.53 1.82
C PRO A 29 14.29 -1.40 3.20
N TYR A 30 13.40 -2.36 3.54
CA TYR A 30 12.73 -2.44 4.84
C TYR A 30 12.00 -1.16 5.30
N SER A 31 11.48 -0.38 4.35
CA SER A 31 10.77 0.89 4.62
C SER A 31 9.27 0.82 4.27
N PRO A 32 8.49 -0.05 4.93
CA PRO A 32 7.03 -0.11 4.73
C PRO A 32 6.34 1.17 5.24
N ASP A 33 6.95 1.86 6.20
CA ASP A 33 6.47 3.13 6.74
C ASP A 33 6.40 4.26 5.70
N LEU A 34 7.25 4.20 4.67
CA LEU A 34 7.17 5.09 3.51
C LEU A 34 6.11 4.65 2.48
N ASN A 35 5.68 3.39 2.50
CA ASN A 35 4.76 2.85 1.50
C ASN A 35 3.30 3.25 1.81
N LEU A 36 2.75 4.17 1.01
CA LEU A 36 1.41 4.71 1.23
C LEU A 36 0.29 3.66 1.10
N ILE A 37 0.51 2.59 0.33
CA ILE A 37 -0.51 1.57 0.10
C ILE A 37 -0.80 0.73 1.35
N GLU A 38 0.14 0.66 2.31
CA GLU A 38 -0.07 -0.07 3.56
C GLU A 38 -1.26 0.49 4.35
N LYS A 39 -1.41 1.83 4.38
CA LYS A 39 -2.57 2.47 5.01
C LYS A 39 -3.87 2.21 4.26
N VAL A 40 -3.80 2.03 2.94
CA VAL A 40 -4.97 1.66 2.13
C VAL A 40 -5.39 0.22 2.46
N TRP A 41 -4.43 -0.69 2.61
CA TRP A 41 -4.70 -2.08 3.01
C TRP A 41 -5.24 -2.18 4.43
N ASP A 42 -4.70 -1.41 5.38
CA ASP A 42 -5.25 -1.34 6.73
C ASP A 42 -6.70 -0.87 6.72
N TRP A 43 -6.99 0.24 6.03
CA TRP A 43 -8.35 0.74 5.90
C TRP A 43 -9.31 -0.29 5.29
N MET A 44 -8.87 -0.99 4.24
CA MET A 44 -9.69 -2.03 3.60
C MET A 44 -9.93 -3.24 4.51
N LYS A 45 -8.91 -3.68 5.26
CA LYS A 45 -9.05 -4.77 6.24
C LYS A 45 -10.07 -4.42 7.31
N ASP A 46 -10.02 -3.20 7.85
CA ASP A 46 -10.99 -2.73 8.84
C ASP A 46 -12.40 -2.67 8.24
N TRP A 47 -12.55 -2.11 7.04
CA TRP A 47 -13.83 -2.00 6.35
C TRP A 47 -14.47 -3.38 6.09
N ILE A 48 -13.67 -4.36 5.68
CA ILE A 48 -14.10 -5.75 5.46
C ILE A 48 -14.43 -6.42 6.80
N GLY A 49 -13.58 -6.22 7.82
CA GLY A 49 -13.77 -6.73 9.17
C GLY A 49 -15.14 -6.34 9.73
N ASP A 50 -15.45 -5.04 9.66
CA ASP A 50 -16.67 -4.43 10.17
C ASP A 50 -17.95 -4.86 9.43
N ARG A 51 -17.86 -5.41 8.22
CA ARG A 51 -19.03 -5.73 7.39
C ARG A 51 -19.24 -7.22 7.18
N TYR A 52 -18.15 -7.97 7.05
CA TYR A 52 -18.19 -9.36 6.64
C TYR A 52 -17.72 -10.31 7.74
N LEU A 53 -16.90 -9.82 8.68
CA LEU A 53 -16.22 -10.66 9.69
C LEU A 53 -16.61 -10.35 11.13
N LYS A 54 -17.65 -9.53 11.38
CA LYS A 54 -18.11 -9.11 12.71
C LYS A 54 -18.30 -10.22 13.75
N ASN A 55 -18.52 -11.46 13.31
CA ASN A 55 -18.71 -12.60 14.20
C ASN A 55 -17.45 -13.46 14.38
N TYR A 56 -16.28 -13.07 13.85
CA TYR A 56 -14.97 -13.74 13.90
C TYR A 56 -14.88 -15.24 13.55
N ASP A 57 -16.02 -15.90 13.32
CA ASP A 57 -16.15 -17.34 13.10
C ASP A 57 -16.54 -17.66 11.65
N ARG A 58 -16.86 -16.62 10.85
CA ARG A 58 -17.20 -16.75 9.45
C ARG A 58 -15.94 -16.61 8.59
N LYS A 59 -15.47 -17.73 8.03
CA LYS A 59 -14.50 -17.70 6.92
C LYS A 59 -15.25 -17.40 5.62
N LEU A 60 -14.77 -16.39 4.88
CA LEU A 60 -15.29 -16.11 3.54
C LEU A 60 -14.73 -17.14 2.56
N SER A 61 -15.57 -17.59 1.61
CA SER A 61 -15.07 -18.29 0.44
C SER A 61 -14.19 -17.37 -0.41
N TYR A 62 -13.43 -17.93 -1.35
CA TYR A 62 -12.62 -17.13 -2.28
C TYR A 62 -13.46 -16.08 -3.02
N ASP A 63 -14.63 -16.46 -3.56
CA ASP A 63 -15.50 -15.54 -4.29
C ASP A 63 -16.07 -14.45 -3.38
N GLN A 64 -16.47 -14.81 -2.16
CA GLN A 64 -16.96 -13.83 -1.18
C GLN A 64 -15.87 -12.84 -0.78
N LEU A 65 -14.64 -13.31 -0.57
CA LEU A 65 -13.50 -12.45 -0.25
C LEU A 65 -13.18 -11.52 -1.42
N ARG A 66 -13.18 -12.04 -2.65
CA ARG A 66 -12.94 -11.26 -3.86
C ARG A 66 -13.94 -10.12 -4.01
N GLU A 67 -15.22 -10.38 -3.79
CA GLU A 67 -16.26 -9.34 -3.86
C GLU A 67 -16.17 -8.36 -2.69
N ALA A 68 -15.84 -8.82 -1.47
CA ALA A 68 -15.61 -7.95 -0.33
C ALA A 68 -14.43 -6.99 -0.55
N VAL A 69 -13.32 -7.48 -1.13
CA VAL A 69 -12.13 -6.67 -1.46
C VAL A 69 -12.47 -5.63 -2.53
N ARG A 70 -13.23 -5.99 -3.57
CA ARG A 70 -13.70 -5.04 -4.59
C ARG A 70 -14.58 -3.95 -3.99
N ALA A 71 -15.58 -4.35 -3.19
CA ALA A 71 -16.48 -3.41 -2.53
C ALA A 71 -15.73 -2.46 -1.56
N ALA A 72 -14.73 -2.99 -0.84
CA ALA A 72 -13.88 -2.16 0.01
C ALA A 72 -13.10 -1.14 -0.83
N TRP A 73 -12.44 -1.59 -1.90
CA TRP A 73 -11.66 -0.73 -2.79
C TRP A 73 -12.50 0.41 -3.39
N ASP A 74 -13.70 0.10 -3.90
CA ASP A 74 -14.60 1.08 -4.52
C ASP A 74 -15.16 2.10 -3.50
N THR A 75 -15.12 1.76 -2.21
CA THR A 75 -15.61 2.64 -1.13
C THR A 75 -14.53 3.56 -0.55
N ILE A 76 -13.25 3.37 -0.93
CA ILE A 76 -12.16 4.20 -0.39
C ILE A 76 -12.42 5.68 -0.72
N PRO A 77 -12.51 6.57 0.30
CA PRO A 77 -12.72 7.98 0.03
C PRO A 77 -11.53 8.59 -0.71
N ARG A 78 -11.79 9.35 -1.77
CA ARG A 78 -10.73 10.10 -2.48
C ARG A 78 -9.97 11.05 -1.55
N SER A 79 -10.66 11.66 -0.59
CA SER A 79 -10.04 12.52 0.42
C SER A 79 -9.02 11.79 1.29
N PHE A 80 -9.30 10.52 1.64
CA PHE A 80 -8.35 9.69 2.37
C PHE A 80 -7.09 9.41 1.55
N LEU A 81 -7.24 9.09 0.25
CA LEU A 81 -6.11 8.89 -0.66
C LEU A 81 -5.26 10.15 -0.81
N SER A 82 -5.89 11.32 -1.02
CA SER A 82 -5.21 12.61 -1.08
C SER A 82 -4.43 12.89 0.21
N GLN A 83 -5.03 12.65 1.37
CA GLN A 83 -4.36 12.82 2.65
C GLN A 83 -3.12 11.92 2.79
N GLN A 84 -3.15 10.66 2.33
CA GLN A 84 -1.97 9.80 2.37
C GLN A 84 -0.83 10.36 1.51
N ILE A 85 -1.15 10.89 0.32
CA ILE A 85 -0.17 11.52 -0.58
C ILE A 85 0.42 12.76 0.08
N ASP A 86 -0.41 13.62 0.67
CA ASP A 86 0.02 14.86 1.34
C ASP A 86 0.92 14.59 2.56
N LEU A 87 0.79 13.42 3.19
CA LEU A 87 1.63 13.01 4.31
C LEU A 87 3.02 12.52 3.88
N MET A 88 3.27 12.24 2.61
CA MET A 88 4.52 11.63 2.16
C MET A 88 5.75 12.43 2.58
N GLN A 89 5.70 13.76 2.45
CA GLN A 89 6.81 14.62 2.86
C GLN A 89 7.10 14.51 4.36
N LYS A 90 6.06 14.40 5.21
CA LYS A 90 6.21 14.24 6.65
C LYS A 90 6.79 12.87 7.01
N ARG A 91 6.43 11.82 6.27
CA ARG A 91 7.00 10.46 6.45
C ARG A 91 8.48 10.45 6.12
N CYS A 92 8.89 11.03 4.99
CA CYS A 92 10.29 11.18 4.64
C CYS A 92 11.06 11.96 5.71
N GLN A 93 10.50 13.07 6.21
CA GLN A 93 11.13 13.84 7.27
C GLN A 93 11.30 13.02 8.56
N ALA A 94 10.29 12.23 8.94
CA ALA A 94 10.39 11.36 10.11
C ALA A 94 11.50 10.30 9.97
N VAL A 95 11.70 9.74 8.77
CA VAL A 95 12.81 8.80 8.51
C VAL A 95 14.16 9.52 8.61
N ILE A 96 14.27 10.74 8.09
CA ILE A 96 15.48 11.56 8.19
C ILE A 96 15.80 11.87 9.66
N ASP A 97 14.80 12.30 10.44
CA ASP A 97 14.93 12.60 11.86
C ASP A 97 15.30 11.36 12.68
N ALA A 98 14.81 10.18 12.25
CA ALA A 98 15.16 8.87 12.81
C ALA A 98 16.49 8.32 12.28
N GLN A 99 17.25 9.08 11.48
CA GLN A 99 18.53 8.68 10.88
C GLN A 99 18.44 7.37 10.07
N GLY A 100 17.33 7.18 9.35
CA GLY A 100 17.05 5.96 8.59
C GLY A 100 16.41 4.82 9.40
N GLY A 101 16.13 5.04 10.69
CA GLY A 101 15.39 4.11 11.54
C GLY A 101 13.88 4.09 11.28
N HIS A 102 13.19 3.15 11.92
CA HIS A 102 11.74 3.01 11.82
C HIS A 102 10.98 4.22 12.39
N THR A 103 9.87 4.57 11.73
CA THR A 103 8.98 5.65 12.17
C THR A 103 7.65 5.10 12.70
N LEU A 104 6.78 6.00 13.17
CA LEU A 104 5.42 5.67 13.62
C LEU A 104 4.42 5.51 12.47
N TYR A 105 4.86 5.67 11.22
CA TYR A 105 3.99 5.63 10.04
C TYR A 105 3.73 4.21 9.55
#